data_AF-U2YDU3-F1
#
_entry.id   AF-U2YDU3-F1
#
_cell.length_a   1.000
_cell.length_b   1.000
_cell.length_c   1.000
_cell.angle_alpha   90.00
_cell.angle_beta   90.00
_cell.angle_gamma   90.00
#
_symmetry.space_group_name_H-M   'P 1'
#
loop_
_entity.id
_entity.type
_entity.pdbx_description
1 polymer ?
#
loop_
_entity_poly.entity_id
_entity_poly.type
_entity_poly.pdbx_seq_one_letter_code
_entity_poly.pdbx_strand_id
1 'polypeptide(L)' 'MAAGCVVIAADHPESAVDEVVDDADFLAAPTVDGVADVLERALNGERPPTDPVERARKFSWDRLRGMHWTRICHD' A
#
# COMPACT_ATOMS: atom_id res chain seq x y z
N MET A 1 3.01 -5.17 -2.54
CA MET A 1 2.82 -5.64 -1.14
C MET A 1 3.18 -7.11 -0.85
N ALA A 2 3.22 -7.46 0.45
CA ALA A 2 3.71 -8.66 1.19
C ALA A 2 4.21 -9.91 0.44
N ALA A 3 3.58 -10.32 -0.66
CA ALA A 3 4.08 -11.35 -1.58
C ALA A 3 5.19 -10.85 -2.52
N GLY A 4 5.58 -9.57 -2.44
CA GLY A 4 6.57 -8.95 -3.31
C GLY A 4 6.01 -8.43 -4.64
N CYS A 5 4.69 -8.49 -4.85
CA CYS A 5 4.06 -7.93 -6.05
C CYS A 5 4.02 -6.40 -5.96
N VAL A 6 4.16 -5.68 -7.08
CA VAL A 6 3.80 -4.27 -7.15
C VAL A 6 2.28 -4.17 -7.32
N VAL A 7 1.65 -3.21 -6.64
CA VAL A 7 0.21 -2.96 -6.64
C VAL A 7 -0.10 -1.66 -7.40
N ILE A 8 -1.28 -1.62 -8.02
CA ILE A 8 -1.87 -0.37 -8.53
C ILE A 8 -3.12 -0.12 -7.69
N ALA A 9 -3.08 0.94 -6.90
CA ALA A 9 -4.13 1.34 -5.99
C ALA A 9 -4.92 2.52 -6.55
N ALA A 10 -6.22 2.56 -6.25
CA ALA A 10 -7.07 3.68 -6.63
C ALA A 10 -6.90 4.84 -5.63
N ASP A 11 -6.52 6.01 -6.12
CA ASP A 11 -6.48 7.25 -5.35
C ASP A 11 -7.91 7.70 -5.06
N HIS A 12 -8.35 7.52 -3.82
CA HIS A 12 -9.71 7.83 -3.39
C HIS A 12 -9.69 8.40 -1.96
N PRO A 13 -10.37 9.55 -1.70
CA PRO A 13 -10.26 10.26 -0.43
C PRO A 13 -10.74 9.47 0.78
N GLU A 14 -11.68 8.55 0.58
CA GLU A 14 -12.20 7.67 1.64
C GLU A 14 -11.41 6.37 1.80
N SER A 15 -10.25 6.25 1.16
CA SER A 15 -9.40 5.07 1.18
C SER A 15 -8.07 5.40 1.86
N ALA A 16 -7.70 4.61 2.87
CA ALA A 16 -6.38 4.69 3.51
C ALA A 16 -5.24 4.13 2.62
N VAL A 17 -5.47 3.99 1.32
CA VAL A 17 -4.54 3.29 0.45
C VAL A 17 -3.28 4.10 0.20
N ASP A 18 -3.36 5.43 0.16
CA ASP A 18 -2.18 6.29 0.07
C ASP A 18 -1.25 6.10 1.28
N GLU A 19 -1.82 5.95 2.47
CA GLU A 19 -1.10 5.68 3.73
C GLU A 19 -0.51 4.27 3.76
N VAL A 20 -1.20 3.28 3.16
CA VAL A 20 -0.75 1.88 3.16
C VAL A 20 0.37 1.67 2.14
N VAL A 21 0.18 2.19 0.92
CA VAL A 21 1.10 1.95 -0.18
C VAL A 21 2.25 2.96 -0.22
N ASP A 22 1.99 4.22 0.07
CA ASP A 22 2.99 5.30 0.04
C ASP A 22 3.81 5.25 -1.26
N ASP A 23 5.12 5.43 -1.17
CA ASP A 23 6.07 5.29 -2.29
C ASP A 23 6.49 3.84 -2.62
N ALA A 24 5.77 2.83 -2.15
CA ALA A 24 6.10 1.41 -2.37
C ALA A 24 5.25 0.71 -3.45
N ASP A 25 4.14 1.33 -3.86
CA ASP A 25 3.30 0.88 -4.97
C ASP A 25 2.81 2.11 -5.77
N PHE A 26 1.91 1.94 -6.75
CA PHE A 26 1.40 3.07 -7.55
C PHE A 26 0.01 3.51 -7.10
N LEU A 27 -0.24 4.82 -7.18
CA LEU A 27 -1.59 5.41 -7.12
C LEU A 27 -2.06 5.78 -8.53
N ALA A 28 -3.28 5.37 -8.86
CA ALA A 28 -3.96 5.65 -10.10
C ALA A 28 -5.27 6.39 -9.82
N ALA A 29 -5.66 7.32 -10.68
CA ALA A 29 -7.02 7.86 -10.63
C ALA A 29 -8.04 6.70 -10.76
N PRO A 30 -9.21 6.77 -10.08
CA PRO A 30 -10.21 5.70 -10.07
C PRO A 30 -11.04 5.69 -11.38
N THR A 31 -10.36 5.72 -12.51
CA THR A 31 -10.92 5.73 -13.86
C THR A 31 -10.21 4.66 -14.70
N VAL A 32 -10.85 4.22 -15.78
CA VAL A 32 -10.24 3.25 -16.71
C VAL A 32 -8.92 3.78 -17.26
N ASP A 33 -8.91 5.03 -17.74
CA ASP A 33 -7.72 5.66 -18.31
C ASP A 33 -6.61 5.79 -17.28
N GLY A 34 -6.94 6.20 -16.05
CA GLY A 34 -5.95 6.34 -14.98
C GLY A 34 -5.28 5.02 -14.61
N VAL A 35 -6.04 3.91 -14.56
CA VAL A 35 -5.48 2.58 -14.30
C VAL A 35 -4.66 2.09 -15.50
N ALA A 36 -5.12 2.32 -16.73
CA ALA A 36 -4.40 1.93 -17.93
C ALA A 36 -3.04 2.61 -18.05
N ASP A 37 -2.98 3.93 -17.79
CA ASP A 37 -1.74 4.71 -17.84
C ASP A 37 -0.69 4.19 -16.85
N VAL A 38 -1.11 3.90 -15.61
CA VAL A 38 -0.20 3.37 -14.58
C VAL A 38 0.23 1.93 -14.92
N LEU A 39 -0.67 1.12 -15.45
CA LEU A 39 -0.35 -0.25 -15.88
C LEU A 39 0.70 -0.25 -17.00
N GLU A 40 0.54 0.61 -18.01
CA GLU A 40 1.51 0.74 -19.10
C GLU A 40 2.91 1.11 -18.56
N ARG A 41 2.99 2.10 -17.67
CA ARG A 41 4.24 2.50 -17.01
C ARG A 41 4.90 1.35 -16.24
N ALA A 42 4.12 0.62 -15.45
CA ALA A 42 4.61 -0.51 -14.67
C ALA A 42 5.13 -1.65 -15.57
N LEU A 43 4.42 -1.93 -16.68
CA LEU A 43 4.83 -2.95 -17.65
C LEU A 43 6.06 -2.51 -18.47
N ASN A 44 6.27 -1.20 -18.67
CA ASN A 44 7.47 -0.63 -19.27
C ASN A 44 8.68 -0.56 -18.30
N GLY A 45 8.55 -1.10 -17.10
CA GLY A 45 9.67 -1.27 -16.16
C GLY A 45 9.81 -0.19 -15.12
N GLU A 46 8.87 0.77 -15.05
CA GLU A 46 8.84 1.71 -13.93
C GLU A 46 8.60 0.96 -12.61
N ARG A 47 9.33 1.34 -11.56
CA ARG A 47 9.24 0.71 -10.24
C ARG A 47 9.15 1.78 -9.15
N PRO A 48 8.31 1.56 -8.13
CA PRO A 48 8.32 2.38 -6.93
C PRO A 48 9.69 2.34 -6.23
N PRO A 49 10.12 3.42 -5.57
CA PRO A 49 11.42 3.50 -4.89
C PRO A 49 11.54 2.58 -3.67
N THR A 50 10.42 2.27 -3.00
CA THR A 50 10.42 1.45 -1.78
C THR A 50 10.06 0.00 -2.09
N ASP A 51 10.73 -0.95 -1.42
CA ASP A 51 10.41 -2.37 -1.53
C ASP A 51 9.00 -2.65 -0.95
N PRO A 52 8.09 -3.26 -1.73
CA PRO A 52 6.72 -3.54 -1.30
C PRO A 52 6.60 -4.46 -0.08
N VAL A 53 7.57 -5.34 0.15
CA VAL A 53 7.65 -6.22 1.32
C VAL A 53 8.06 -5.42 2.54
N GLU A 54 9.05 -4.53 2.40
CA GLU A 54 9.47 -3.64 3.49
C GLU A 54 8.35 -2.71 3.93
N ARG A 55 7.59 -2.14 2.97
CA ARG A 55 6.41 -1.33 3.29
C ARG A 55 5.34 -2.14 4.03
N ALA A 56 5.01 -3.33 3.52
CA ALA A 56 3.96 -4.18 4.09
C ALA A 56 4.26 -4.61 5.54
N ARG A 57 5.53 -4.77 5.93
CA ARG A 57 5.91 -5.10 7.32
C ARG A 57 5.40 -4.08 8.33
N LYS A 58 5.21 -2.81 7.94
CA LYS A 58 4.65 -1.77 8.80
C LYS A 58 3.20 -2.07 9.24
N PHE A 59 2.49 -2.92 8.51
CA PHE A 59 1.09 -3.29 8.80
C PHE A 59 0.92 -4.76 9.15
N SER A 60 2.02 -5.48 9.46
CA SER A 60 1.92 -6.85 9.94
C SER A 60 1.09 -6.94 11.22
N TRP A 61 0.20 -7.93 11.30
CA TRP A 61 -0.56 -8.23 12.51
C TRP A 61 0.34 -8.44 13.73
N ASP A 62 1.54 -8.97 13.55
CA ASP A 62 2.49 -9.16 14.67
C ASP A 62 2.99 -7.82 15.20
N ARG A 63 3.19 -6.84 14.33
CA ARG A 63 3.53 -5.46 14.73
C ARG A 63 2.35 -4.78 15.41
N LEU A 64 1.14 -4.94 14.88
CA LEU A 64 -0.07 -4.33 15.42
C LEU A 64 -0.51 -4.95 16.76
N ARG A 65 -0.31 -6.26 16.95
CA ARG A 65 -0.53 -6.94 18.23
C ARG A 65 0.43 -6.45 19.32
N GLY A 66 1.65 -6.05 18.95
CA GLY A 66 2.61 -5.43 19.85
C GLY A 66 2.29 -3.98 20.21
N MET A 67 1.40 -3.31 19.46
CA MET A 67 0.90 -1.97 19.80
C MET A 67 -0.20 -2.10 20.86
N HIS A 68 0.22 -2.15 22.12
CA HIS A 68 -0.52 -1.79 23.34
C HIS A 68 -2.06 -1.87 23.26
N TRP A 69 -2.57 -3.10 23.12
CA TRP A 69 -3.94 -3.45 23.52
C TRP A 69 -4.09 -3.53 25.06
N THR A 70 -2.98 -3.46 25.80
CA THR A 70 -2.90 -3.70 27.24
C THR A 70 -3.50 -2.58 28.12
N ARG A 71 -3.80 -1.37 27.61
CA ARG A 71 -4.57 -0.36 28.39
C ARG A 71 -6.08 -0.48 28.28
N ILE A 72 -6.61 -1.04 27.19
CA ILE A 72 -8.04 -0.88 26.88
C ILE A 72 -8.88 -1.95 27.58
N CYS A 73 -8.32 -3.12 27.88
CA CYS A 73 -9.04 -4.23 28.51
C CYS A 73 -8.83 -4.33 30.03
N HIS A 74 -8.27 -3.30 30.67
CA HIS A 74 -7.94 -3.32 32.10
C HIS A 74 -8.54 -2.15 32.90
N ASP A 75 -9.62 -1.53 32.40
CA ASP A 75 -10.57 -0.71 33.15
C ASP A 75 -12.00 -1.08 32.74
#